data_AF-A0A849R4N0-F1
#
_entry.id   AF-A0A849R4N0-F1
#
_cell.length_a   1.000
_cell.length_b   1.000
_cell.length_c   1.000
_cell.angle_alpha   90.00
_cell.angle_beta   90.00
_cell.angle_gamma   90.00
#
_symmetry.space_group_name_H-M   'P 1'
#
loop_
_entity.id
_entity.type
_entity.pdbx_description
1 polymer ?
#
loop_
_entity_poly.entity_id
_entity_poly.type
_entity_poly.pdbx_seq_one_letter_code
_entity_poly.pdbx_strand_id
1 'polypeptide(L)' 'MTWDSTKVDVTDDVLAADWNAMVTDQKTRVIRTTGAGVPSSTPGNIGDIYVDTTNNKMYIAYGTSSSSDWKKVLTQ' A
#
# COMPACT_ATOMS: atom_id res chain seq x y z
N MET A 1 -32.46 0.66 6.17
CA MET A 1 -32.21 -0.42 5.20
C MET A 1 -31.61 -1.57 5.97
N THR A 2 -32.39 -2.62 6.21
CA THR A 2 -31.94 -3.80 6.94
C THR A 2 -31.25 -4.72 5.94
N TRP A 3 -30.04 -5.17 6.25
CA TRP A 3 -29.28 -6.07 5.38
C TRP A 3 -30.03 -7.41 5.25
N ASP A 4 -30.36 -7.81 4.02
CA ASP A 4 -30.98 -9.10 3.70
C ASP A 4 -29.90 -10.08 3.22
N SER A 5 -29.50 -10.99 4.11
CA SER A 5 -28.49 -12.01 3.84
C SER A 5 -28.93 -13.09 2.85
N THR A 6 -30.20 -13.14 2.44
CA THR A 6 -30.71 -14.14 1.48
C THR A 6 -30.45 -13.76 0.03
N LYS A 7 -29.95 -12.54 -0.21
CA LYS A 7 -29.58 -12.01 -1.53
C LYS A 7 -28.12 -12.26 -1.91
N VAL A 8 -27.37 -12.96 -1.07
CA VAL A 8 -25.97 -13.35 -1.32
C VAL A 8 -25.98 -14.77 -1.90
N ASP A 9 -25.72 -14.89 -3.19
CA ASP A 9 -25.48 -16.15 -3.88
C ASP A 9 -24.09 -16.69 -3.49
N VAL A 10 -24.05 -17.78 -2.74
CA VAL A 10 -22.80 -18.40 -2.25
C VAL A 10 -21.86 -18.91 -3.36
N THR A 11 -22.31 -18.86 -4.61
CA THR A 11 -21.58 -19.36 -5.78
C THR A 11 -21.01 -18.28 -6.68
N ASP A 12 -21.52 -17.04 -6.62
CA ASP A 12 -21.11 -15.94 -7.50
C ASP A 12 -20.93 -14.60 -6.76
N ASP A 13 -21.40 -14.48 -5.51
CA ASP A 13 -21.23 -13.28 -4.71
C ASP A 13 -19.99 -13.37 -3.82
N VAL A 14 -19.25 -12.26 -3.77
CA VAL A 14 -18.13 -12.05 -2.86
C VAL A 14 -18.61 -12.32 -1.43
N LEU A 15 -18.18 -13.44 -0.85
CA LEU A 15 -18.57 -13.81 0.49
C LEU A 15 -18.00 -12.79 1.48
N ALA A 16 -18.59 -12.71 2.69
CA ALA A 16 -18.06 -11.83 3.73
C ALA A 16 -16.58 -12.13 4.06
N ALA A 17 -16.13 -13.37 3.87
CA ALA A 17 -14.73 -13.76 4.00
C ALA A 17 -13.86 -13.15 2.90
N ASP A 18 -14.31 -13.19 1.65
CA ASP A 18 -13.60 -12.63 0.50
C ASP A 18 -13.53 -11.12 0.58
N TRP A 19 -14.60 -10.48 1.07
CA TRP A 19 -14.60 -9.06 1.40
C TRP A 19 -13.51 -8.72 2.43
N ASN A 20 -13.46 -9.45 3.55
CA ASN A 20 -12.45 -9.23 4.58
C ASN A 20 -11.04 -9.47 4.06
N ALA A 21 -10.84 -10.45 3.19
CA ALA A 21 -9.57 -10.72 2.53
C ALA A 21 -9.18 -9.56 1.59
N MET A 22 -10.10 -9.10 0.74
CA MET A 22 -9.87 -7.98 -0.19
C MET A 22 -9.57 -6.68 0.55
N VAL A 23 -10.31 -6.38 1.62
CA VAL A 23 -10.06 -5.21 2.48
C VAL A 23 -8.69 -5.29 3.16
N THR A 24 -8.25 -6.49 3.53
CA THR A 24 -6.92 -6.69 4.13
C THR A 24 -5.82 -6.50 3.09
N ASP A 25 -5.94 -7.07 1.91
CA ASP A 25 -4.99 -6.91 0.79
C ASP A 25 -4.85 -5.44 0.35
N GLN A 26 -5.97 -4.71 0.23
CA GLN A 26 -5.92 -3.30 -0.14
C GLN A 26 -5.15 -2.44 0.87
N LYS A 27 -5.21 -2.77 2.17
CA LYS A 27 -4.47 -2.05 3.21
C LYS A 27 -2.96 -2.33 3.17
N THR A 28 -2.54 -3.50 2.68
CA THR A 28 -1.12 -3.88 2.63
C THR A 28 -0.42 -3.42 1.36
N ARG A 29 -1.15 -3.22 0.26
CA ARG A 29 -0.59 -2.92 -1.07
C ARG A 29 -0.17 -1.48 -1.33
N VAL A 30 -0.61 -0.52 -0.52
CA VAL A 30 -0.21 0.89 -0.69
C VAL A 30 0.18 1.46 0.67
N ILE A 31 1.45 1.34 1.03
CA ILE A 31 1.97 2.05 2.20
C ILE A 31 2.55 3.37 1.72
N ARG A 32 1.74 4.44 1.81
CA ARG A 32 2.28 5.80 1.76
C ARG A 32 3.05 6.05 3.05
N THR A 33 4.37 6.02 2.95
CA THR A 33 5.27 6.32 4.05
C THR A 33 5.70 7.79 3.98
N THR A 34 5.83 8.43 5.13
CA THR A 34 6.36 9.79 5.22
C THR A 34 7.38 9.86 6.34
N GLY A 35 8.29 10.82 6.26
CA GLY A 35 9.21 11.10 7.35
C GLY A 35 10.17 12.23 7.02
N ALA A 36 11.01 12.55 8.00
CA ALA A 36 12.01 13.60 7.87
C ALA A 36 13.29 13.04 7.23
N GLY A 37 13.68 13.59 6.08
CA GLY A 37 14.90 13.20 5.38
C GLY A 37 14.74 11.98 4.48
N VAL A 38 15.88 11.43 4.05
CA VAL A 38 15.93 10.25 3.16
C VAL A 38 15.41 9.02 3.91
N PRO A 39 14.60 8.15 3.29
CA PRO A 39 14.10 6.94 3.94
C PRO A 39 15.24 6.02 4.39
N SER A 40 15.23 5.62 5.66
CA SER A 40 16.20 4.70 6.27
C SER A 40 15.65 3.30 6.52
N SER A 41 14.34 3.10 6.37
CA SER A 41 13.68 1.81 6.51
C SER A 41 13.70 1.02 5.20
N THR A 42 13.70 -0.30 5.30
CA THR A 42 13.47 -1.19 4.15
C THR A 42 12.01 -1.02 3.66
N PRO A 43 11.77 -0.88 2.34
CA PRO A 43 10.42 -0.87 1.78
C PRO A 43 9.66 -2.16 2.08
N GLY A 44 8.33 -2.08 2.23
CA GLY A 44 7.49 -3.27 2.40
C GLY A 44 7.20 -3.96 1.07
N ASN A 45 6.99 -3.17 0.01
CA ASN A 45 6.68 -3.64 -1.33
C ASN A 45 7.44 -2.84 -2.40
N ILE A 46 7.67 -3.47 -3.54
CA ILE A 46 8.08 -2.76 -4.77
C ILE A 46 6.93 -1.83 -5.19
N GLY A 47 7.26 -0.57 -5.51
CA GLY A 47 6.28 0.46 -5.84
C GLY A 47 5.75 1.26 -4.64
N ASP A 48 6.16 0.94 -3.41
CA ASP A 48 5.90 1.81 -2.26
C ASP A 48 6.43 3.22 -2.54
N ILE A 49 5.73 4.23 -2.00
CA ILE A 49 6.07 5.65 -2.15
C ILE A 49 6.41 6.22 -0.78
N TYR A 50 7.55 6.91 -0.71
CA TYR A 50 7.99 7.67 0.45
C TYR A 50 8.05 9.17 0.14
N VAL A 51 7.52 9.99 1.05
CA VAL A 51 7.61 11.45 0.98
C VAL A 51 8.52 11.97 2.10
N ASP A 52 9.66 12.56 1.71
CA ASP A 52 10.53 13.32 2.59
C ASP A 52 9.93 14.71 2.83
N THR A 53 9.38 14.91 4.02
CA THR A 53 8.67 16.13 4.42
C THR A 53 9.60 17.28 4.79
N THR A 54 10.91 17.02 4.88
CA THR A 54 11.92 18.05 5.19
C THR A 54 12.50 18.66 3.93
N ASN A 55 12.83 17.81 2.94
CA ASN A 55 13.50 18.26 1.71
C ASN A 55 12.57 18.33 0.50
N ASN A 56 11.27 18.09 0.68
CA ASN A 56 10.26 18.06 -0.40
C ASN A 56 10.64 17.12 -1.54
N LYS A 57 11.09 15.91 -1.20
CA LYS A 57 11.51 14.89 -2.18
C LYS A 57 10.59 13.69 -2.10
N MET A 58 10.38 13.04 -3.25
CA MET A 58 9.66 11.78 -3.35
C MET A 58 10.62 10.66 -3.72
N TYR A 59 10.34 9.46 -3.20
CA TYR A 59 11.09 8.25 -3.50
C TYR A 59 10.12 7.12 -3.83
N ILE A 60 10.53 6.21 -4.71
CA ILE A 60 9.80 4.99 -5.04
C ILE A 60 10.71 3.77 -4.85
N ALA A 61 10.15 2.70 -4.29
CA ALA A 61 10.89 1.46 -4.03
C ALA A 61 10.98 0.58 -5.28
N TYR A 62 12.19 0.09 -5.58
CA TYR A 62 12.45 -0.88 -6.65
C TYR A 62 12.81 -2.28 -6.13
N GLY A 63 12.85 -2.45 -4.82
CA GLY A 63 13.17 -3.69 -4.11
C GLY A 63 12.69 -3.62 -2.66
N THR A 64 12.84 -4.72 -1.93
CA THR A 64 12.38 -4.86 -0.52
C THR A 64 13.44 -5.50 0.38
N SER A 65 14.70 -5.51 -0.08
CA SER A 65 15.81 -6.14 0.64
C SER A 65 16.49 -5.19 1.62
N SER A 66 16.49 -3.88 1.33
CA SER A 66 17.14 -2.88 2.19
C SER A 66 16.60 -1.47 1.97
N SER A 67 17.00 -0.53 2.81
CA SER A 67 16.75 0.91 2.62
C SER A 67 17.41 1.49 1.36
N SER A 68 18.37 0.80 0.73
CA SER A 68 18.98 1.26 -0.52
C SER A 68 18.08 1.06 -1.76
N ASP A 69 16.96 0.36 -1.59
CA ASP A 69 15.98 0.07 -2.64
C ASP A 69 15.08 1.28 -2.95
N TRP A 70 15.09 2.31 -2.12
CA TRP A 70 14.48 3.60 -2.39
C TRP A 70 15.26 4.36 -3.46
N LYS A 71 14.58 4.81 -4.51
CA LYS A 71 15.15 5.71 -5.52
C LYS A 71 14.39 7.02 -5.54
N LYS A 72 15.12 8.13 -5.51
CA LYS A 72 14.57 9.47 -5.60
C LYS A 72 13.91 9.65 -6.97
N VAL A 73 12.66 10.09 -6.98
CA VAL A 73 11.95 10.51 -8.19
C VAL A 73 12.56 11.84 -8.64
N LEU A 74 13.12 11.88 -9.84
CA LEU A 74 13.60 13.12 -10.45
C LEU A 74 12.41 13.79 -11.13
N THR A 75 12.09 15.00 -10.70
CA THR A 75 11.19 15.89 -11.46
C THR A 75 11.97 16.46 -12.65
N GLN A 76 11.38 16.40 -13.83
CA GLN A 76 11.90 17.02 -15.06
C GLN A 76 11.89 18.55 -14.96
#